data_AF-C1LKA6-F1
#
_entry.id   AF-C1LKA6-F1
#
_cell.length_a   1.000
_cell.length_b   1.000
_cell.length_c   1.000
_cell.angle_alpha   90.00
_cell.angle_beta   90.00
_cell.angle_gamma   90.00
#
_symmetry.space_group_name_H-M   'P 1'
#
loop_
_entity.id
_entity.type
_entity.pdbx_description
1 polymer ?
#
loop_
_entity_poly.entity_id
_entity_poly.type
_entity_poly.pdbx_seq_one_letter_code
_entity_poly.pdbx_strand_id
1 'polypeptide(L)'
;MLNPNEDTEWNDILRQKGILPPKKVEHEELPPLPDPRSVLDKLTSDELDEKFDLLEDGEVDDEEARFLEEYRRKRISLMREEASKSRFGSVREVTKADWTTEVTNAGDMFVVIHVAEKGLALCSLIDQHFRRLAQKFPIVKFFVARLACVFQITHQTIYHQF
;
A
#
# COMPACT_ATOMS: atom_id res chain seq x y z
N MET A 1 7.46 -50.75 35.43
CA MET A 1 7.81 -50.93 34.00
C MET A 1 8.89 -49.91 33.70
N LEU A 2 10.09 -50.33 33.30
CA LEU A 2 11.22 -49.43 33.02
C LEU A 2 11.03 -48.81 31.63
N ASN A 3 11.12 -47.48 31.54
CA ASN A 3 11.06 -46.74 30.28
C ASN A 3 12.32 -47.01 29.45
N PRO A 4 12.21 -47.50 28.20
CA PRO A 4 13.37 -47.78 27.33
C PRO A 4 14.20 -46.55 26.92
N ASN A 5 13.75 -45.34 27.27
CA ASN A 5 14.35 -44.06 26.91
C ASN A 5 15.00 -43.32 28.10
N GLU A 6 15.06 -43.92 29.29
CA GLU A 6 15.81 -43.32 30.39
C GLU A 6 17.32 -43.54 30.21
N ASP A 7 18.05 -42.43 30.16
CA ASP A 7 19.50 -42.37 29.96
C ASP A 7 20.21 -42.77 31.26
N THR A 8 20.43 -44.08 31.38
CA THR A 8 21.35 -44.63 32.38
C THR A 8 22.64 -45.02 31.66
N GLU A 9 23.80 -44.85 32.32
CA GLU A 9 25.11 -45.24 31.77
C GLU A 9 25.14 -46.71 31.29
N TRP A 10 24.27 -47.54 31.87
CA TRP A 10 24.07 -48.93 31.47
C TRP A 10 23.47 -49.11 30.06
N ASN A 11 22.53 -48.25 29.65
CA ASN A 11 21.92 -48.33 28.32
C ASN A 11 22.89 -48.00 27.19
N ASP A 12 23.83 -47.08 27.43
CA ASP A 12 24.84 -46.70 26.44
C ASP A 12 25.89 -47.80 26.23
N ILE A 13 26.30 -48.47 27.32
CA ILE A 13 27.16 -49.66 27.24
C ILE A 13 26.48 -50.78 26.43
N LEU A 14 25.17 -50.96 26.58
CA LEU A 14 24.41 -51.97 25.83
C LEU A 14 24.27 -51.63 24.33
N ARG A 15 24.17 -50.34 23.97
CA ARG A 15 24.22 -49.88 22.57
C ARG A 15 25.61 -50.09 21.98
N GLN A 16 26.67 -49.79 22.74
CA GLN A 16 28.06 -49.98 22.30
C GLN A 16 28.40 -51.47 22.06
N LYS A 17 27.81 -52.37 22.86
CA LYS A 17 27.95 -53.82 22.70
C LYS A 17 27.06 -54.41 21.59
N GLY A 18 26.25 -53.59 20.90
CA GLY A 18 25.41 -54.01 19.77
C GLY A 18 24.16 -54.79 20.16
N ILE A 19 23.75 -54.76 21.44
CA ILE A 19 22.57 -55.48 21.94
C ILE A 19 21.31 -54.63 21.78
N LEU A 20 21.41 -53.31 21.98
CA LEU A 20 20.34 -52.37 21.67
C LEU A 20 20.58 -51.67 20.32
N PRO A 21 19.50 -51.36 19.56
CA PRO A 21 19.61 -50.52 18.39
C PRO A 21 20.17 -49.12 18.74
N PRO A 22 20.91 -48.47 17.83
CA PRO A 22 21.43 -47.13 18.04
C PRO A 22 20.28 -46.14 18.34
N LYS A 23 20.51 -45.23 19.30
CA LYS A 23 19.53 -44.21 19.67
C LYS A 23 19.25 -43.36 18.43
N LYS A 24 17.98 -43.17 18.09
CA LYS A 24 17.58 -42.17 17.09
C LYS A 24 18.02 -40.82 17.66
N VAL A 25 19.02 -40.20 17.03
CA VAL A 25 19.33 -38.80 17.27
C VAL A 25 18.16 -38.04 16.67
N GLU A 26 17.19 -37.67 17.49
CA GLU A 26 16.22 -36.65 17.11
C GLU A 26 17.03 -35.36 16.97
N HIS A 27 17.41 -35.04 15.74
CA HIS A 27 17.85 -33.70 15.41
C HIS A 27 16.67 -32.79 15.74
N GLU A 28 16.78 -32.06 16.84
CA GLU A 28 15.92 -30.91 17.10
C GLU A 28 16.20 -29.92 15.96
N GLU A 29 15.37 -29.97 14.90
CA GLU A 29 15.35 -28.94 13.88
C GLU A 29 14.95 -27.64 14.60
N LEU A 30 15.94 -26.80 14.91
CA LEU A 30 15.70 -25.43 15.32
C LEU A 30 14.71 -24.84 14.30
N PRO A 31 13.63 -24.17 14.74
CA PRO A 31 12.71 -23.55 13.82
C PRO A 31 13.50 -22.66 12.85
N PRO A 32 13.17 -22.67 11.55
CA PRO A 32 13.89 -21.88 10.57
C PRO A 32 13.93 -20.43 11.06
N LEU A 33 15.14 -19.86 11.09
CA LEU A 33 15.33 -18.45 11.42
C LEU A 33 14.32 -17.64 10.61
N PRO A 34 13.51 -16.77 11.26
CA PRO A 34 12.52 -15.99 10.54
C PRO A 34 13.22 -15.17 9.47
N ASP A 35 12.67 -15.19 8.25
CA ASP A 35 13.17 -14.37 7.14
C ASP A 35 13.29 -12.91 7.64
N PRO A 36 14.47 -12.26 7.55
CA PRO A 36 14.68 -10.89 7.99
C PRO A 36 13.59 -9.93 7.48
N ARG A 37 13.03 -10.22 6.30
CA ARG A 37 11.91 -9.50 5.69
C ARG A 37 10.63 -9.56 6.51
N SER A 38 10.32 -10.75 7.04
CA SER A 38 9.12 -11.01 7.83
C SER A 38 9.19 -10.42 9.24
N VAL A 39 10.41 -10.14 9.72
CA VAL A 39 10.67 -9.51 11.01
C VAL A 39 10.45 -8.01 10.89
N LEU A 40 10.95 -7.38 9.83
CA LEU A 40 10.83 -5.94 9.61
C LEU A 40 9.39 -5.47 9.42
N ASP A 41 8.54 -6.27 8.77
CA ASP A 41 7.11 -5.97 8.64
C ASP A 41 6.34 -6.04 9.97
N LYS A 42 6.93 -6.64 11.01
CA LYS A 42 6.35 -6.74 12.36
C LYS A 42 6.93 -5.72 13.34
N LEU A 43 8.02 -5.05 12.97
CA LEU A 43 8.61 -4.00 13.80
C LEU A 43 7.65 -2.80 13.88
N THR A 44 7.63 -2.20 15.06
CA THR A 44 6.99 -0.91 15.27
C THR A 44 7.79 0.21 14.60
N SER A 45 7.20 1.41 14.49
CA SER A 45 7.89 2.55 13.88
C SER A 45 9.19 2.89 14.63
N ASP A 46 9.16 2.83 15.96
CA ASP A 46 10.28 3.21 16.82
C ASP A 46 11.46 2.23 16.66
N GLU A 47 11.19 0.92 16.65
CA GLU A 47 12.23 -0.11 16.44
C GLU A 47 12.83 -0.04 15.03
N LEU A 48 12.05 0.40 14.04
CA LEU A 48 12.52 0.56 12.67
C LEU A 48 13.44 1.78 12.53
N ASP A 49 13.15 2.85 13.27
CA ASP A 49 13.98 4.06 13.35
C ASP A 49 15.32 3.74 14.03
N GLU A 50 15.32 2.99 15.14
CA GLU A 50 16.55 2.51 15.80
C GLU A 50 17.43 1.69 14.84
N LYS A 51 16.84 0.81 14.04
CA LYS A 51 17.59 0.06 13.02
C LYS A 51 18.16 0.95 11.91
N PHE A 52 17.48 2.05 11.59
CA PHE A 52 17.97 3.01 10.61
C PHE A 52 19.13 3.83 11.17
N ASP A 53 19.13 4.15 12.46
CA ASP A 53 20.23 4.82 13.14
C ASP A 53 21.46 3.90 13.20
N LEU A 54 21.29 2.62 13.55
CA LEU A 54 22.37 1.62 13.53
C LEU A 54 22.99 1.43 12.13
N LEU A 55 22.19 1.57 11.07
CA LEU A 55 22.66 1.56 9.69
C LEU A 55 23.58 2.77 9.40
N GLU A 56 23.23 3.96 9.90
CA GLU A 56 24.02 5.18 9.71
C GLU A 56 25.35 5.12 10.49
N ASP A 57 25.33 4.51 11.68
CA ASP A 57 26.51 4.28 12.51
C ASP A 57 27.38 3.10 12.02
N GLY A 58 26.90 2.33 11.04
CA GLY A 58 27.63 1.20 10.46
C GLY A 58 27.71 -0.04 11.36
N GLU A 59 26.80 -0.16 12.33
CA GLU A 59 26.73 -1.26 13.29
C GLU A 59 25.91 -2.46 12.79
N VAL A 60 25.45 -2.43 11.54
CA VAL A 60 24.72 -3.53 10.88
C VAL A 60 25.60 -4.26 9.87
N ASP A 61 25.29 -5.52 9.61
CA ASP A 61 26.02 -6.30 8.61
C ASP A 61 25.68 -5.88 7.15
N ASP A 62 26.52 -6.30 6.20
CA ASP A 62 26.38 -5.94 4.77
C ASP A 62 25.07 -6.45 4.13
N GLU A 63 24.45 -7.50 4.69
CA GLU A 63 23.23 -8.10 4.15
C GLU A 63 21.99 -7.35 4.66
N GLU A 64 21.98 -7.05 5.96
CA GLU A 64 21.01 -6.22 6.65
C GLU A 64 21.02 -4.79 6.11
N ALA A 65 22.20 -4.22 5.86
CA ALA A 65 22.36 -2.90 5.25
C ALA A 65 21.66 -2.79 3.89
N ARG A 66 21.90 -3.75 2.99
CA ARG A 66 21.25 -3.78 1.67
C ARG A 66 19.74 -3.89 1.80
N PHE A 67 19.26 -4.71 2.73
CA PHE A 67 17.84 -4.92 2.91
C PHE A 67 17.12 -3.66 3.45
N LEU A 68 17.68 -3.00 4.46
CA LEU A 68 17.16 -1.73 5.01
C LEU A 68 17.12 -0.63 3.95
N GLU A 69 18.15 -0.53 3.11
CA GLU A 69 18.22 0.45 2.04
C GLU A 69 17.19 0.17 0.93
N GLU A 70 17.01 -1.10 0.55
CA GLU A 70 15.95 -1.51 -0.37
C GLU A 70 14.55 -1.19 0.17
N TYR A 71 14.32 -1.45 1.46
CA TYR A 71 13.06 -1.12 2.13
C TYR A 71 12.80 0.39 2.13
N ARG A 72 13.79 1.20 2.49
CA ARG A 72 13.71 2.68 2.45
C ARG A 72 13.37 3.15 1.05
N ARG A 73 14.08 2.64 0.03
CA ARG A 73 13.84 3.00 -1.37
C ARG A 73 12.43 2.64 -1.81
N LYS A 74 11.95 1.45 -1.45
CA LYS A 74 10.59 0.98 -1.76
C LYS A 74 9.51 1.81 -1.07
N ARG A 75 9.70 2.20 0.19
CA ARG A 75 8.76 3.10 0.88
C ARG A 75 8.73 4.48 0.22
N ILE A 76 9.89 5.05 -0.07
CA ILE A 76 9.97 6.35 -0.75
C ILE A 76 9.34 6.30 -2.14
N SER A 77 9.51 5.20 -2.90
CA SER A 77 8.88 5.07 -4.21
C SER A 77 7.36 5.02 -4.11
N LEU A 78 6.80 4.25 -3.16
CA LEU A 78 5.36 4.20 -2.92
C LEU A 78 4.80 5.57 -2.51
N MET A 79 5.47 6.26 -1.59
CA MET A 79 5.09 7.63 -1.20
C MET A 79 5.16 8.61 -2.38
N ARG A 80 6.17 8.49 -3.25
CA ARG A 80 6.29 9.30 -4.47
C ARG A 80 5.18 8.99 -5.47
N GLU A 81 4.84 7.72 -5.67
CA GLU A 81 3.74 7.31 -6.54
C GLU A 81 2.41 7.87 -6.05
N GLU A 82 2.14 7.78 -4.75
CA GLU A 82 0.95 8.36 -4.12
C GLU A 82 0.92 9.90 -4.22
N ALA A 83 2.03 10.56 -3.92
CA ALA A 83 2.18 12.01 -4.10
C ALA A 83 2.03 12.43 -5.57
N SER A 84 2.47 11.60 -6.52
CA SER A 84 2.34 11.88 -7.95
C SER A 84 0.90 11.81 -8.45
N LYS A 85 -0.02 11.18 -7.71
CA LYS A 85 -1.46 11.17 -8.00
C LYS A 85 -2.15 12.46 -7.55
N SER A 86 -1.52 13.21 -6.64
CA SER A 86 -1.93 14.52 -6.14
C SER A 86 -1.67 15.63 -7.16
N ARG A 87 -2.33 15.57 -8.33
CA ARG A 87 -2.11 16.50 -9.46
C ARG A 87 -3.15 17.59 -9.60
N PHE A 88 -4.27 17.45 -8.92
CA PHE A 88 -5.40 18.35 -8.96
C PHE A 88 -5.39 19.22 -7.69
N GLY A 89 -6.35 20.13 -7.55
CA GLY A 89 -6.28 21.17 -6.52
C GLY A 89 -7.09 22.41 -6.84
N SER A 90 -7.51 22.53 -8.09
CA SER A 90 -8.37 23.60 -8.60
C SER A 90 -9.63 23.02 -9.21
N VAL A 91 -10.74 23.74 -9.04
CA VAL A 91 -11.98 23.47 -9.76
C VAL A 91 -11.89 24.08 -11.16
N ARG A 92 -12.22 23.31 -12.20
CA ARG A 92 -12.27 23.80 -13.59
C ARG A 92 -13.68 23.68 -14.16
N GLU A 93 -14.03 24.53 -15.12
CA GLU A 93 -15.27 24.36 -15.88
C GLU A 93 -15.06 23.29 -16.96
N VAL A 94 -15.94 22.30 -17.05
CA VAL A 94 -15.87 21.27 -18.09
C VAL A 94 -16.70 21.67 -19.30
N THR A 95 -16.10 21.56 -20.48
CA THR A 95 -16.80 21.75 -21.76
C THR A 95 -17.16 20.39 -22.37
N LYS A 96 -18.04 20.41 -23.37
CA LYS A 96 -18.42 19.20 -24.11
C LYS A 96 -17.22 18.51 -24.77
N ALA A 97 -16.26 19.28 -25.28
CA ALA A 97 -15.07 18.75 -25.94
C ALA A 97 -14.16 18.01 -24.94
N ASP A 98 -14.04 18.53 -23.73
CA ASP A 98 -13.18 17.97 -22.69
C ASP A 98 -13.84 16.79 -21.96
N TRP A 99 -15.17 16.67 -22.01
CA TRP A 99 -15.94 15.66 -21.29
C TRP A 99 -15.45 14.23 -21.54
N THR A 100 -15.27 13.86 -22.81
CA THR A 100 -14.87 12.49 -23.17
C THR A 100 -13.49 12.14 -22.60
N THR A 101 -12.55 13.08 -22.65
CA THR A 101 -11.19 12.87 -22.19
C THR A 101 -11.08 12.94 -20.67
N GLU A 102 -11.72 13.93 -20.04
CA GLU A 102 -11.53 14.26 -18.63
C GLU A 102 -12.49 13.54 -17.70
N VAL A 103 -13.70 13.20 -18.17
CA VAL A 103 -14.77 12.56 -17.39
C VAL A 103 -14.96 11.11 -17.80
N THR A 104 -15.21 10.84 -19.08
CA THR A 104 -15.49 9.47 -19.55
C THR A 104 -14.24 8.59 -19.52
N ASN A 105 -13.10 9.11 -19.96
CA ASN A 105 -11.82 8.40 -20.02
C ASN A 105 -10.88 8.78 -18.86
N ALA A 106 -11.43 9.08 -17.68
CA ALA A 106 -10.63 9.52 -16.54
C ALA A 106 -9.72 8.44 -15.92
N GLY A 107 -9.85 7.18 -16.35
CA GLY A 107 -9.08 6.06 -15.82
C GLY A 107 -9.46 5.71 -14.37
N ASP A 108 -8.47 5.36 -13.55
CA ASP A 108 -8.64 4.98 -12.14
C ASP A 108 -8.69 6.20 -11.20
N MET A 109 -9.42 7.23 -11.59
CA MET A 109 -9.45 8.52 -10.89
C MET A 109 -10.87 8.96 -10.57
N PHE A 110 -11.05 9.47 -9.36
CA PHE A 110 -12.34 10.03 -8.96
C PHE A 110 -12.58 11.38 -9.61
N VAL A 111 -13.75 11.53 -10.22
CA VAL A 111 -14.23 12.76 -10.85
C VAL A 111 -15.52 13.18 -10.17
N VAL A 112 -15.56 14.40 -9.63
CA VAL A 112 -16.74 15.00 -9.01
C VAL A 112 -17.17 16.20 -9.81
N ILE A 113 -18.41 16.20 -10.27
CA ILE A 113 -18.97 17.26 -11.12
C ILE A 113 -20.12 17.94 -10.40
N HIS A 114 -20.01 19.25 -10.22
CA HIS A 114 -21.11 20.09 -9.80
C HIS A 114 -21.81 20.68 -11.03
N VAL A 115 -23.06 20.29 -11.26
CA VAL A 115 -23.87 20.87 -12.34
C VAL A 115 -24.51 22.16 -11.83
N ALA A 116 -24.03 23.30 -12.33
CA ALA A 116 -24.47 24.63 -11.93
C ALA A 116 -25.29 25.33 -13.02
N GLU A 117 -26.21 26.18 -12.58
CA GLU A 117 -26.91 27.15 -13.42
C GLU A 117 -26.73 28.57 -12.88
N LYS A 118 -26.56 29.53 -13.80
CA LYS A 118 -26.38 30.94 -13.43
C LYS A 118 -27.70 31.51 -12.91
N GLY A 119 -27.63 32.22 -11.79
CA GLY A 119 -28.79 32.88 -11.18
C GLY A 119 -29.30 32.22 -9.90
N LEU A 120 -28.80 31.04 -9.54
CA LEU A 120 -29.12 30.37 -8.28
C LEU A 120 -28.04 30.64 -7.22
N ALA A 121 -28.42 31.34 -6.14
CA ALA A 121 -27.51 31.68 -5.04
C ALA A 121 -26.91 30.42 -4.36
N LEU A 122 -27.67 29.33 -4.29
CA LEU A 122 -27.21 28.06 -3.72
C LEU A 122 -26.05 27.46 -4.52
N CYS A 123 -26.09 27.53 -5.86
CA CYS A 123 -24.99 27.04 -6.69
C CYS A 123 -23.70 27.82 -6.42
N SER A 124 -23.79 29.15 -6.27
CA SER A 124 -22.64 29.98 -5.92
C SER A 124 -22.06 29.66 -4.55
N LEU A 125 -22.89 29.28 -3.58
CA LEU A 125 -22.43 28.82 -2.28
C LEU A 125 -21.70 27.48 -2.40
N ILE A 126 -22.27 26.52 -3.14
CA ILE A 126 -21.65 25.21 -3.33
C ILE A 126 -20.30 25.36 -4.06
N ASP A 127 -20.20 26.21 -5.08
CA ASP A 127 -18.94 26.48 -5.79
C ASP A 127 -17.81 26.94 -4.84
N GLN A 128 -18.13 27.74 -3.82
CA GLN A 128 -17.15 28.17 -2.82
C GLN A 128 -16.65 27.00 -1.97
N HIS A 129 -17.56 26.13 -1.52
CA HIS A 129 -17.19 24.92 -0.79
C HIS A 129 -16.42 23.93 -1.68
N PHE A 130 -16.80 23.84 -2.96
CA PHE A 130 -16.18 22.98 -3.95
C PHE A 130 -14.71 23.35 -4.18
N ARG A 131 -14.38 24.65 -4.23
CA ARG A 131 -12.98 25.12 -4.30
C ARG A 131 -12.16 24.72 -3.09
N ARG A 132 -12.73 24.81 -1.88
CA ARG A 132 -12.04 24.38 -0.65
C ARG A 132 -11.82 22.87 -0.63
N LEU A 133 -12.79 22.10 -1.13
CA LEU A 133 -12.66 20.64 -1.25
C LEU A 133 -11.59 20.25 -2.26
N ALA A 134 -11.53 20.92 -3.41
CA ALA A 134 -10.50 20.66 -4.42
C ALA A 134 -9.08 20.85 -3.85
N GLN A 135 -8.87 21.90 -3.05
CA GLN A 135 -7.57 22.13 -2.39
C GLN A 135 -7.22 21.08 -1.34
N LYS A 136 -8.23 20.54 -0.64
CA LYS A 136 -8.03 19.50 0.38
C LYS A 136 -7.80 18.12 -0.21
N PHE A 137 -8.39 17.84 -1.38
CA PHE A 137 -8.32 16.54 -2.05
C PHE A 137 -7.70 16.68 -3.45
N PRO A 138 -6.39 16.94 -3.53
CA PRO A 138 -5.67 17.10 -4.79
C PRO A 138 -5.58 15.81 -5.64
N ILE A 139 -6.01 14.66 -5.10
CA ILE A 139 -6.08 13.39 -5.85
C ILE A 139 -7.32 13.31 -6.74
N VAL A 140 -8.36 14.10 -6.43
CA VAL A 140 -9.68 14.04 -7.06
C VAL A 140 -9.84 15.19 -8.05
N LYS A 141 -10.41 14.90 -9.22
CA LYS A 141 -10.77 15.93 -10.20
C LYS A 141 -12.10 16.58 -9.84
N PHE A 142 -12.11 17.88 -9.67
CA PHE A 142 -13.32 18.67 -9.41
C PHE A 142 -13.66 19.52 -10.63
N PHE A 143 -14.87 19.34 -11.16
CA PHE A 143 -15.39 20.13 -12.27
C PHE A 143 -16.71 20.82 -11.94
N VAL A 144 -16.92 21.99 -12.54
CA VAL A 144 -18.24 22.63 -12.63
C VAL A 144 -18.71 22.50 -14.06
N ALA A 145 -19.93 21.98 -14.26
CA ALA A 145 -20.56 21.86 -15.56
C ALA A 145 -21.75 22.81 -15.63
N ARG A 146 -21.92 23.49 -16.76
CA ARG A 146 -23.19 24.17 -17.03
C ARG A 146 -24.27 23.14 -17.37
N LEU A 147 -25.48 23.37 -16.86
CA LEU A 147 -26.66 22.56 -17.18
C LEU A 147 -26.79 22.28 -18.69
N ALA A 148 -26.69 23.33 -19.51
CA ALA A 148 -26.75 23.23 -20.98
C ALA A 148 -25.70 22.30 -21.59
N CYS A 149 -24.51 22.20 -21.01
CA CYS A 149 -23.46 21.31 -21.48
C CYS A 149 -23.84 19.85 -21.27
N VAL A 150 -24.42 19.53 -20.11
CA VAL A 150 -24.85 18.16 -19.77
C VAL A 150 -25.99 17.71 -20.68
N PHE A 151 -26.95 18.59 -20.96
CA PHE A 151 -28.04 18.32 -21.90
C PHE A 151 -27.55 18.00 -23.32
N GLN A 152 -26.52 18.69 -23.80
CA GLN A 152 -25.94 18.42 -25.13
C GLN A 152 -25.20 17.08 -25.21
N ILE A 153 -24.71 16.56 -24.08
CA ILE A 153 -24.03 15.27 -24.01
C ILE A 153 -25.06 14.14 -24.01
N THR A 154 -26.07 14.22 -23.15
CA THR A 154 -27.12 13.18 -23.04
C THR A 154 -27.90 13.03 -24.34
N HIS A 155 -28.19 14.13 -25.03
CA HIS A 155 -28.88 14.10 -26.33
C HIS A 155 -28.03 13.48 -27.45
N GLN A 156 -26.70 13.43 -27.33
CA GLN A 156 -25.85 12.81 -28.35
C GLN A 156 -25.64 11.32 -28.10
N THR A 157 -25.61 10.89 -26.83
CA THR A 157 -25.48 9.47 -26.46
C THR A 157 -26.75 8.69 -26.82
N ILE A 158 -27.94 9.29 -26.64
CA ILE A 158 -29.22 8.63 -26.95
C ILE A 158 -29.41 8.46 -28.46
N TYR A 159 -28.98 9.43 -29.28
CA TYR A 159 -29.19 9.40 -30.74
C TYR A 159 -28.12 8.61 -31.51
N HIS A 160 -27.00 8.23 -30.88
CA HIS A 160 -26.00 7.35 -31.50
C HIS A 160 -26.19 5.87 -31.14
N GLN A 161 -27.17 5.53 -30.30
CA GLN A 161 -27.57 4.15 -29.98
C GLN A 161 -28.78 3.66 -30.80
N PHE A 162 -29.28 4.47 -31.75
CA PHE A 162 -30.31 4.10 -32.72
C PHE A 162 -29.84 4.34 -34.15
#